data_AF-M5GE65-F1
#
_entry.id   AF-M5GE65-F1
#
_cell.length_a   1.000
_cell.length_b   1.000
_cell.length_c   1.000
_cell.angle_alpha   90.00
_cell.angle_beta   90.00
_cell.angle_gamma   90.00
#
_symmetry.space_group_name_H-M   'P 1'
#
loop_
_entity.id
_entity.type
_entity.pdbx_description
1 polymer ?
#
loop_
_entity_poly.entity_id
_entity_poly.type
_entity_poly.pdbx_seq_one_letter_code
_entity_poly.pdbx_strand_id
1 'polypeptide(L)'
;MLAFSITHFLLVIPALAAPACIPSSPPAPTGAALATSTTGGVDPALVPDFGANPNPNPDGHGNCDGAVKDVTGKFILVPCDCPPPRDLFITDLSANVAAGHCINNTAVSLSFPTSSSKADQITRSQALLDTLQNLRGAGVGCPAVSTTFGVQLQQLTG
;
A
#
# COMPACT_ATOMS: atom_id res chain seq x y z
N MET A 1 17.93 5.14 -62.53
CA MET A 1 17.00 6.08 -63.20
C MET A 1 16.92 7.34 -62.38
N LEU A 2 17.28 8.47 -63.03
CA LEU A 2 17.04 9.90 -62.73
C LEU A 2 17.16 10.37 -61.26
N ALA A 3 18.17 11.12 -60.84
CA ALA A 3 18.58 12.49 -61.23
C ALA A 3 17.52 13.57 -60.94
N PHE A 4 17.81 14.48 -60.00
CA PHE A 4 17.67 15.95 -60.03
C PHE A 4 18.01 16.48 -58.62
N SER A 5 19.26 16.84 -58.34
CA SER A 5 19.94 18.12 -58.62
C SER A 5 19.51 19.33 -57.77
N ILE A 6 20.47 19.75 -56.90
CA ILE A 6 21.07 21.09 -56.71
C ILE A 6 20.03 22.24 -56.49
N THR A 7 20.10 23.07 -55.44
CA THR A 7 21.09 24.16 -55.37
C THR A 7 20.92 24.96 -54.08
N HIS A 8 22.06 25.16 -53.39
CA HIS A 8 22.51 26.27 -52.54
C HIS A 8 21.50 27.32 -52.02
N PHE A 9 21.69 27.81 -50.79
CA PHE A 9 22.39 29.09 -50.56
C PHE A 9 22.55 29.43 -49.06
N LEU A 10 23.78 29.87 -48.72
CA LEU A 10 24.18 30.82 -47.68
C LEU A 10 23.88 30.58 -46.18
N LEU A 11 24.92 30.08 -45.50
CA LEU A 11 25.76 30.79 -44.51
C LEU A 11 25.19 32.09 -43.89
N VAL A 12 24.95 32.07 -42.57
CA VAL A 12 25.24 33.19 -41.66
C VAL A 12 25.50 32.66 -40.22
N ILE A 13 26.68 32.95 -39.71
CA ILE A 13 27.14 33.00 -38.31
C ILE A 13 27.57 34.48 -38.15
N PRO A 14 27.33 35.26 -37.06
CA PRO A 14 27.48 34.88 -35.64
C PRO A 14 26.48 35.54 -34.66
N ALA A 15 26.48 35.10 -33.39
CA ALA A 15 26.41 36.00 -32.24
C ALA A 15 26.72 35.25 -30.94
N LEU A 16 27.88 35.58 -30.34
CA LEU A 16 28.13 35.38 -28.92
C LEU A 16 27.16 36.29 -28.14
N ALA A 17 26.39 35.73 -27.21
CA ALA A 17 25.65 36.48 -26.20
C ALA A 17 25.93 35.89 -24.81
N ALA A 18 25.97 36.79 -23.82
CA ALA A 18 26.60 36.73 -22.51
C ALA A 18 26.09 35.65 -21.53
N PRO A 19 26.83 35.37 -20.43
CA PRO A 19 26.32 34.59 -19.31
C PRO A 19 25.28 35.41 -18.55
N ALA A 20 23.99 35.09 -18.74
CA ALA A 20 22.95 35.58 -17.86
C ALA A 20 22.98 34.75 -16.56
N CYS A 21 23.29 35.44 -15.47
CA CYS A 21 23.13 34.97 -14.09
C CYS A 21 21.72 34.42 -13.90
N ILE A 22 21.62 33.12 -13.57
CA ILE A 22 20.35 32.51 -13.18
C ILE A 22 20.09 32.95 -11.73
N PRO A 23 18.99 33.64 -11.42
CA PRO A 23 18.62 33.93 -10.05
C PRO A 23 18.39 32.64 -9.29
N SER A 24 18.98 32.55 -8.10
CA SER A 24 18.77 31.46 -7.14
C SER A 24 17.29 31.23 -6.92
N SER A 25 16.78 30.07 -7.34
CA SER A 25 15.46 29.61 -6.93
C SER A 25 15.39 29.56 -5.40
N PRO A 26 14.30 30.04 -4.78
CA PRO A 26 14.09 29.87 -3.36
C PRO A 26 14.08 28.38 -3.00
N PRO A 27 14.57 27.98 -1.81
CA PRO A 27 14.39 26.61 -1.34
C PRO A 27 12.89 26.32 -1.33
N ALA A 28 12.49 25.24 -2.00
CA ALA A 28 11.14 24.70 -1.85
C ALA A 28 10.87 24.55 -0.35
N PRO A 29 9.69 24.96 0.16
CA PRO A 29 9.36 24.70 1.54
C PRO A 29 9.46 23.20 1.76
N THR A 30 10.36 22.82 2.66
CA THR A 30 10.43 21.50 3.26
C THR A 30 9.03 21.18 3.73
N GLY A 31 8.30 20.40 2.92
CA GLY A 31 7.00 19.88 3.29
C GLY A 31 7.20 19.12 4.58
N ALA A 32 6.68 19.70 5.65
CA ALA A 32 6.71 19.12 6.98
C ALA A 32 6.28 17.66 6.87
N ALA A 33 7.21 16.77 7.21
CA ALA A 33 6.87 15.40 7.57
C ALA A 33 5.89 15.50 8.74
N LEU A 34 4.60 15.35 8.46
CA LEU A 34 3.58 15.02 9.45
C LEU A 34 3.82 13.57 9.89
N ALA A 35 4.90 13.35 10.62
CA ALA A 35 5.05 12.17 11.46
C ALA A 35 4.40 12.49 12.81
N THR A 36 3.06 12.60 12.83
CA THR A 36 2.30 12.56 14.08
C THR A 36 2.00 11.11 14.43
N SER A 37 3.02 10.39 14.86
CA SER A 37 2.86 9.15 15.60
C SER A 37 2.99 9.46 17.09
N THR A 38 1.90 9.87 17.74
CA THR A 38 1.76 9.94 19.22
C THR A 38 0.28 10.28 19.50
N THR A 39 -0.59 9.44 20.04
CA THR A 39 -0.50 8.45 21.13
C THR A 39 -1.50 7.34 20.83
N GLY A 40 -1.04 6.09 20.71
CA GLY A 40 -1.88 4.90 20.42
C GLY A 40 -2.00 4.50 18.95
N GLY A 41 -1.44 5.28 18.01
CA GLY A 41 -1.50 5.00 16.57
C GLY A 41 -0.41 4.05 16.08
N VAL A 42 -0.78 3.13 15.17
CA VAL A 42 0.17 2.32 14.40
C VAL A 42 0.86 3.18 13.36
N ASP A 43 2.17 2.99 13.17
CA ASP A 43 2.90 3.60 12.05
C ASP A 43 2.41 2.99 10.72
N PRO A 44 1.80 3.78 9.82
CA PRO A 44 1.31 3.28 8.54
C PRO A 44 2.41 2.72 7.64
N ALA A 45 3.68 3.06 7.85
CA ALA A 45 4.81 2.50 7.12
C ALA A 45 5.10 1.03 7.51
N LEU A 46 4.67 0.60 8.70
CA LEU A 46 4.79 -0.78 9.18
C LEU A 46 3.63 -1.67 8.73
N VAL A 47 2.59 -1.10 8.12
CA VAL A 47 1.45 -1.82 7.55
C VAL A 47 1.74 -2.06 6.07
N PRO A 48 1.98 -3.31 5.63
CA PRO A 48 2.19 -3.60 4.22
C PRO A 48 0.95 -3.25 3.40
N ASP A 49 1.12 -3.05 2.09
CA ASP A 49 -0.02 -2.98 1.19
C ASP A 49 -0.80 -4.30 1.21
N PHE A 50 -2.09 -4.23 0.88
CA PHE A 50 -2.96 -5.42 0.80
C PHE A 50 -2.56 -6.38 -0.31
N GLY A 51 -1.59 -6.02 -1.16
CA GLY A 51 -1.27 -6.75 -2.38
C GLY A 51 -2.27 -6.38 -3.45
N ALA A 52 -1.79 -5.69 -4.49
CA ALA A 52 -2.65 -5.11 -5.50
C ALA A 52 -3.38 -6.20 -6.31
N ASN A 53 -4.70 -6.24 -6.20
CA ASN A 53 -5.56 -6.57 -7.33
C ASN A 53 -6.23 -5.26 -7.79
N PRO A 54 -5.68 -4.54 -8.79
CA PRO A 54 -6.11 -3.19 -9.15
C PRO A 54 -7.47 -3.14 -9.84
N ASN A 55 -8.07 -4.30 -10.16
CA ASN A 55 -9.38 -4.37 -10.79
C ASN A 55 -10.16 -5.56 -10.21
N PRO A 56 -10.79 -5.41 -9.03
CA PRO A 56 -11.70 -6.41 -8.50
C PRO A 56 -12.81 -6.63 -9.53
N ASN A 57 -12.81 -7.79 -10.19
CA ASN A 57 -13.78 -8.14 -11.21
C ASN A 57 -15.03 -8.71 -10.53
N PRO A 58 -16.15 -7.97 -10.46
CA PRO A 58 -17.35 -8.46 -9.80
C PRO A 58 -17.97 -9.61 -10.60
N ASP A 59 -18.37 -10.69 -9.92
CA ASP A 59 -19.00 -11.87 -10.52
C ASP A 59 -20.53 -11.74 -10.73
N GLY A 60 -21.09 -10.58 -10.37
CA GLY A 60 -22.53 -10.31 -10.40
C GLY A 60 -23.33 -10.85 -9.20
N HIS A 61 -22.68 -11.50 -8.24
CA HIS A 61 -23.29 -12.09 -7.04
C HIS A 61 -22.79 -11.46 -5.73
N GLY A 62 -22.05 -10.34 -5.83
CA GLY A 62 -21.48 -9.62 -4.68
C GLY A 62 -20.05 -10.04 -4.32
N ASN A 63 -19.40 -10.88 -5.14
CA ASN A 63 -18.01 -11.25 -4.94
C ASN A 63 -17.11 -10.62 -6.00
N CYS A 64 -15.87 -10.37 -5.59
CA CYS A 64 -14.81 -9.77 -6.39
C CYS A 64 -13.55 -10.64 -6.29
N ASP A 65 -12.67 -10.54 -7.28
CA ASP A 65 -11.36 -11.20 -7.23
C ASP A 65 -10.52 -10.64 -6.06
N GLY A 66 -10.09 -11.51 -5.14
CA GLY A 66 -9.26 -11.15 -4.00
C GLY A 66 -7.79 -10.92 -4.36
N ALA A 67 -6.92 -10.83 -3.34
CA ALA A 67 -5.50 -10.51 -3.52
C ALA A 67 -4.63 -11.75 -3.78
N VAL A 68 -5.16 -12.96 -3.57
CA VAL A 68 -4.42 -14.23 -3.65
C VAL A 68 -5.05 -15.16 -4.69
N LYS A 69 -4.21 -15.93 -5.38
CA LYS A 69 -4.63 -16.95 -6.35
C LYS A 69 -4.66 -18.34 -5.70
N ASP A 70 -5.58 -19.17 -6.14
CA ASP A 70 -5.62 -20.59 -5.81
C ASP A 70 -4.57 -21.39 -6.59
N VAL A 71 -4.53 -22.71 -6.35
CA VAL A 71 -3.62 -23.65 -7.02
C VAL A 71 -3.83 -23.77 -8.53
N THR A 72 -4.98 -23.33 -9.04
CA THR A 72 -5.29 -23.31 -10.47
C THR A 72 -4.87 -22.00 -11.15
N GLY A 73 -4.42 -21.02 -10.36
CA GLY A 73 -4.00 -19.70 -10.84
C GLY A 73 -5.13 -18.67 -10.95
N LYS A 74 -6.34 -18.99 -10.48
CA LYS A 74 -7.47 -18.07 -10.43
C LYS A 74 -7.47 -17.29 -9.12
N PHE A 75 -7.84 -16.02 -9.14
CA PHE A 75 -8.07 -15.27 -7.91
C PHE A 75 -9.21 -15.89 -7.10
N ILE A 76 -8.97 -16.00 -5.79
CA ILE A 76 -9.97 -16.47 -4.84
C ILE A 76 -11.01 -15.35 -4.69
N LEU A 77 -12.29 -15.70 -4.84
CA LEU A 77 -13.37 -14.73 -4.70
C LEU A 77 -13.56 -14.33 -3.24
N VAL A 78 -13.75 -13.04 -3.00
CA VAL A 78 -14.02 -12.42 -1.69
C VAL A 78 -15.20 -11.46 -1.81
N PRO A 79 -15.88 -11.08 -0.72
CA PRO A 79 -16.87 -10.00 -0.77
C PRO A 79 -16.28 -8.73 -1.38
N CYS A 80 -17.01 -8.02 -2.23
CA CYS A 80 -16.49 -6.82 -2.90
C CYS A 80 -16.13 -5.66 -1.95
N ASP A 81 -16.70 -5.66 -0.74
CA ASP A 81 -16.33 -4.70 0.33
C ASP A 81 -14.98 -5.04 1.01
N CYS A 82 -14.33 -6.12 0.56
CA CYS A 82 -13.08 -6.61 1.12
C CYS A 82 -11.94 -6.56 0.08
N PRO A 83 -10.79 -5.94 0.43
CA PRO A 83 -10.47 -5.32 1.72
C PRO A 83 -11.15 -3.95 1.91
N PRO A 84 -11.32 -3.49 3.17
CA PRO A 84 -11.73 -2.12 3.43
C PRO A 84 -10.67 -1.13 2.89
N PRO A 85 -10.98 0.17 2.75
CA PRO A 85 -9.98 1.16 2.41
C PRO A 85 -8.82 1.16 3.42
N ARG A 86 -7.58 1.33 2.95
CA ARG A 86 -6.38 1.17 3.78
C ARG A 86 -6.35 2.12 4.98
N ASP A 87 -6.78 3.36 4.82
CA ASP A 87 -6.83 4.35 5.92
C ASP A 87 -7.83 3.95 7.02
N LEU A 88 -8.96 3.38 6.63
CA LEU A 88 -9.99 2.89 7.54
C LEU A 88 -9.45 1.69 8.33
N PHE A 89 -8.82 0.75 7.62
CA PHE A 89 -8.15 -0.39 8.25
C PHE A 89 -7.05 0.02 9.25
N ILE A 90 -6.22 1.02 8.91
CA ILE A 90 -5.17 1.51 9.82
C ILE A 90 -5.78 2.19 11.05
N THR A 91 -6.93 2.85 10.88
CA THR A 91 -7.69 3.43 12.00
C THR A 91 -8.19 2.32 12.94
N ASP A 92 -8.81 1.27 12.40
CA ASP A 92 -9.28 0.12 13.19
C ASP A 92 -8.13 -0.62 13.87
N LEU A 93 -7.03 -0.85 13.15
CA LEU A 93 -5.81 -1.48 13.69
C LEU A 93 -5.24 -0.66 14.85
N SER A 94 -5.14 0.67 14.68
CA SER A 94 -4.63 1.57 15.73
C SER A 94 -5.51 1.52 16.97
N ALA A 95 -6.84 1.51 16.80
CA ALA A 95 -7.77 1.38 17.91
C ALA A 95 -7.60 0.04 18.66
N ASN A 96 -7.45 -1.07 17.93
CA ASN A 96 -7.21 -2.38 18.52
C ASN A 96 -5.86 -2.45 19.25
N VAL A 97 -4.80 -1.87 18.70
CA VAL A 97 -3.48 -1.81 19.34
C VAL A 97 -3.53 -0.98 20.61
N ALA A 98 -4.22 0.16 20.60
CA ALA A 98 -4.42 0.98 21.78
C ALA A 98 -5.20 0.25 22.88
N ALA A 99 -6.15 -0.61 22.51
CA ALA A 99 -6.91 -1.46 23.43
C ALA A 99 -6.13 -2.72 23.89
N GLY A 100 -5.08 -3.11 23.16
CA GLY A 100 -4.35 -4.37 23.35
C GLY A 100 -5.13 -5.62 22.91
N HIS A 101 -6.24 -5.46 22.20
CA HIS A 101 -7.11 -6.53 21.71
C HIS A 101 -8.02 -6.02 20.58
N CYS A 102 -8.65 -6.93 19.84
CA CYS A 102 -9.66 -6.55 18.84
C CYS A 102 -10.92 -6.01 19.54
N ILE A 103 -11.29 -4.75 19.30
CA ILE A 103 -12.40 -4.09 20.01
C ILE A 103 -13.73 -4.83 19.80
N ASN A 104 -13.95 -5.42 18.63
CA ASN A 104 -15.16 -6.19 18.32
C ASN A 104 -15.03 -7.69 18.65
N ASN A 105 -13.89 -8.12 19.20
CA ASN A 105 -13.63 -9.48 19.68
C ASN A 105 -12.54 -9.48 20.75
N THR A 106 -12.92 -9.18 21.99
CA THR A 106 -11.96 -8.98 23.10
C THR A 106 -11.22 -10.24 23.52
N ALA A 107 -11.58 -11.42 23.00
CA ALA A 107 -10.85 -12.66 23.23
C ALA A 107 -9.54 -12.74 22.41
N VAL A 108 -9.39 -11.89 21.38
CA VAL A 108 -8.21 -11.85 20.52
C VAL A 108 -7.32 -10.69 20.95
N SER A 109 -6.26 -11.02 21.70
CA SER A 109 -5.22 -10.08 22.10
C SER A 109 -4.41 -9.62 20.89
N LEU A 110 -4.02 -8.36 20.88
CA LEU A 110 -3.33 -7.76 19.75
C LEU A 110 -2.11 -6.96 20.23
N SER A 111 -0.98 -7.20 19.59
CA SER A 111 0.27 -6.47 19.81
C SER A 111 0.89 -6.08 18.47
N PHE A 112 1.49 -4.90 18.39
CA PHE A 112 2.08 -4.40 17.15
C PHE A 112 3.49 -3.85 17.40
N PRO A 113 4.50 -4.73 17.50
CA PRO A 113 5.88 -4.34 17.77
C PRO A 113 6.48 -3.56 16.58
N THR A 114 7.41 -2.65 16.84
CA THR A 114 8.00 -1.76 15.83
C THR A 114 9.38 -2.21 15.33
N SER A 115 10.01 -3.22 15.95
CA SER A 115 11.34 -3.68 15.52
C SER A 115 11.29 -4.46 14.19
N SER A 116 12.44 -4.58 13.54
CA SER A 116 12.59 -5.30 12.27
C SER A 116 12.86 -6.80 12.44
N SER A 117 12.78 -7.36 13.65
CA SER A 117 13.02 -8.79 13.90
C SER A 117 11.99 -9.68 13.19
N LYS A 118 12.38 -10.89 12.76
CA LYS A 118 11.45 -11.86 12.12
C LYS A 118 10.24 -12.14 13.01
N ALA A 119 10.45 -12.29 14.32
CA ALA A 119 9.38 -12.49 15.29
C ALA A 119 8.40 -11.31 15.33
N ASP A 120 8.90 -10.08 15.34
CA ASP A 120 8.06 -8.88 15.36
C ASP A 120 7.29 -8.70 14.04
N GLN A 121 7.90 -9.05 12.91
CA GLN A 121 7.23 -9.09 11.61
C GLN A 121 6.08 -10.12 11.60
N ILE A 122 6.29 -11.30 12.20
CA ILE A 122 5.24 -12.33 12.36
C ILE A 122 4.10 -11.78 13.22
N THR A 123 4.41 -11.20 14.38
CA THR A 123 3.40 -10.64 15.28
C THR A 123 2.60 -9.52 14.62
N ARG A 124 3.25 -8.63 13.86
CA ARG A 124 2.54 -7.62 13.07
C ARG A 124 1.62 -8.26 12.03
N SER A 125 2.10 -9.21 11.24
CA SER A 125 1.27 -9.90 10.23
C SER A 125 0.06 -10.60 10.85
N GLN A 126 0.22 -11.20 12.04
CA GLN A 126 -0.91 -11.76 12.81
C GLN A 126 -1.89 -10.68 13.25
N ALA A 127 -1.41 -9.58 13.85
CA ALA A 127 -2.26 -8.45 14.24
C ALA A 127 -3.05 -7.84 13.06
N LEU A 128 -2.43 -7.78 11.87
CA LEU A 128 -3.09 -7.34 10.64
C LEU A 128 -4.23 -8.30 10.24
N LEU A 129 -3.98 -9.62 10.28
CA LEU A 129 -4.98 -10.64 9.98
C LEU A 129 -6.12 -10.66 11.01
N ASP A 130 -5.79 -10.55 12.30
CA ASP A 130 -6.75 -10.54 13.39
C ASP A 130 -7.65 -9.31 13.29
N THR A 131 -7.09 -8.14 13.01
CA THR A 131 -7.88 -6.92 12.74
C THR A 131 -8.81 -7.14 11.55
N LEU A 132 -8.29 -7.64 10.43
CA LEU A 132 -9.05 -7.87 9.19
C LEU A 132 -10.26 -8.80 9.42
N GLN A 133 -10.08 -9.87 10.20
CA GLN A 133 -11.11 -10.86 10.48
C GLN A 133 -12.12 -10.43 11.55
N ASN A 134 -11.80 -9.40 12.34
CA ASN A 134 -12.64 -8.94 13.46
C ASN A 134 -13.11 -7.48 13.31
N LEU A 135 -13.20 -6.97 12.09
CA LEU A 135 -13.62 -5.59 11.82
C LEU A 135 -15.03 -5.26 12.32
N ARG A 136 -15.95 -6.24 12.34
CA ARG A 136 -17.37 -6.02 12.65
C ARG A 136 -17.93 -6.99 13.72
N GLY A 137 -17.10 -7.86 14.27
CA GLY A 137 -17.49 -8.87 15.27
C GLY A 137 -16.52 -10.04 15.28
N ALA A 138 -16.72 -11.00 16.18
CA ALA A 138 -15.89 -12.19 16.28
C ALA A 138 -15.91 -13.02 14.97
N GLY A 139 -14.81 -13.00 14.23
CA GLY A 139 -14.70 -13.65 12.91
C GLY A 139 -15.58 -13.01 11.83
N VAL A 140 -16.17 -11.84 12.09
CA VAL A 140 -17.00 -11.09 11.14
C VAL A 140 -16.17 -9.93 10.62
N GLY A 141 -15.54 -10.15 9.48
CA GLY A 141 -14.69 -9.19 8.80
C GLY A 141 -14.33 -9.68 7.41
N CYS A 142 -13.19 -9.23 6.90
CA CYS A 142 -12.71 -9.65 5.59
C CYS A 142 -11.88 -10.92 5.69
N PRO A 143 -12.06 -11.89 4.76
CA PRO A 143 -11.26 -13.10 4.77
C PRO A 143 -9.80 -12.76 4.46
N ALA A 144 -8.86 -13.54 5.02
CA ALA A 144 -7.41 -13.30 4.88
C ALA A 144 -6.96 -13.13 3.41
N VAL A 145 -7.58 -13.88 2.49
CA VAL A 145 -7.33 -13.87 1.04
C VAL A 145 -7.77 -12.58 0.33
N SER A 146 -8.47 -11.67 1.02
CA SER A 146 -8.73 -10.31 0.55
C SER A 146 -7.46 -9.45 0.55
N THR A 147 -6.40 -9.94 1.19
CA THR A 147 -5.08 -9.29 1.26
C THR A 147 -3.97 -10.33 1.05
N THR A 148 -2.73 -9.88 0.93
CA THR A 148 -1.54 -10.74 0.93
C THR A 148 -0.93 -10.95 2.31
N PHE A 149 -1.55 -10.50 3.40
CA PHE A 149 -1.00 -10.64 4.75
C PHE A 149 -0.76 -12.10 5.14
N GLY A 150 -1.66 -13.01 4.74
CA GLY A 150 -1.48 -14.45 4.95
C GLY A 150 -0.27 -15.02 4.21
N VAL A 151 0.00 -14.53 3.00
CA VAL A 151 1.19 -14.93 2.21
C VAL A 151 2.46 -14.40 2.87
N GLN A 152 2.45 -13.15 3.34
CA GLN A 152 3.58 -12.55 4.05
C GLN A 152 3.89 -13.31 5.35
N LEU A 153 2.86 -13.67 6.11
CA LEU A 153 3.03 -14.50 7.32
C LEU A 153 3.66 -15.85 6.99
N GLN A 154 3.17 -16.53 5.95
CA GLN A 154 3.73 -17.81 5.50
C GLN A 154 5.21 -17.69 5.11
N GLN A 155 5.59 -16.64 4.39
CA GLN A 155 6.99 -16.36 4.02
C GLN A 155 7.89 -16.11 5.24
N LEU A 156 7.34 -15.53 6.31
CA LEU A 156 8.05 -15.29 7.56
C LEU A 156 8.10 -16.52 8.48
N THR A 157 7.24 -17.53 8.29
CA THR A 157 7.19 -18.73 9.14
C THR A 157 7.78 -19.98 8.49
N GLY A 158 7.94 -19.99 7.16
CA GLY A 158 8.75 -20.96 6.44
C GLY A 158 10.24 -20.81 6.73
#